data_AF-A0A1J3JEG2-F1
#
_entry.id   AF-A0A1J3JEG2-F1
#
_cell.length_a   1.000
_cell.length_b   1.000
_cell.length_c   1.000
_cell.angle_alpha   90.00
_cell.angle_beta   90.00
_cell.angle_gamma   90.00
#
_symmetry.space_group_name_H-M   'P 1'
#
loop_
_entity.id
_entity.type
_entity.pdbx_description
1 polymer ?
#
loop_
_entity_poly.entity_id
_entity_poly.type
_entity_poly.pdbx_seq_one_letter_code
_entity_poly.pdbx_strand_id
1 'polypeptide(L)'
;SIVSASEFAVNFVVENPQRMSASQNLVVSETTRSSITTTNNSSSTQKPPTAPPGFISISKKKLLKNLDIINGGQRINAWVDSMRASSPTHLKSLPSLSSQQQLNSWIMEHPSALEMFEQIMEASGGKQIVMFLDYDGTLSPIVDDPDKAFMSSKMRRTVKKVAKCFPTAIVTGRCVDKVYNFVKLAELYYAGSHGMDIKGPAKGFSRHKRVKQSLLYQAASEYLPMIDEVCRQLVEKTKSTPGAIVENHKFCASVHFRCVDEKRWSELVLQIRSVLKEYPTLNLTQGRKVFEIRPMIEWDKGKALEFLLQSLGFGNSNSVFPVYIGDDRTDEDAFKMLRDRGEGFGILVSKYPKDTDASYSLLDPSEVMDFLQRLVEWKQMQPRM
;
A
#
# COMPACT_ATOMS: atom_id res chain seq x y z
N SER A 1 64.97 5.47 -5.30
CA SER A 1 65.26 5.06 -6.69
C SER A 1 63.98 4.49 -7.27
N ILE A 2 63.19 5.30 -8.00
CA ILE A 2 63.20 5.40 -9.48
C ILE A 2 62.61 4.09 -10.07
N VAL A 3 61.51 4.00 -10.85
CA VAL A 3 60.78 4.99 -11.69
C VAL A 3 59.48 4.34 -12.24
N SER A 4 58.48 5.17 -12.55
CA SER A 4 57.55 5.24 -13.73
C SER A 4 56.98 3.94 -14.33
N ALA A 5 55.67 3.76 -14.57
CA ALA A 5 54.72 4.50 -15.44
C ALA A 5 55.09 4.55 -16.94
N SER A 6 54.19 3.99 -17.78
CA SER A 6 53.95 4.32 -19.21
C SER A 6 52.69 3.55 -19.65
N GLU A 7 51.52 4.19 -19.82
CA GLU A 7 51.05 4.90 -21.02
C GLU A 7 51.11 4.08 -22.33
N PHE A 8 49.93 3.87 -22.94
CA PHE A 8 49.80 3.86 -24.40
C PHE A 8 48.54 4.63 -24.79
N ALA A 9 48.76 5.59 -25.67
CA ALA A 9 47.79 6.54 -26.20
C ALA A 9 47.05 5.99 -27.44
N VAL A 10 45.77 6.37 -27.52
CA VAL A 10 45.06 7.04 -28.62
C VAL A 10 45.46 6.72 -30.08
N ASN A 11 44.47 6.34 -30.90
CA ASN A 11 44.25 7.00 -32.20
C ASN A 11 42.77 7.00 -32.65
N PHE A 12 42.35 8.19 -33.06
CA PHE A 12 41.07 8.61 -33.64
C PHE A 12 41.08 8.46 -35.17
N VAL A 13 39.89 8.56 -35.80
CA VAL A 13 39.50 9.04 -37.16
C VAL A 13 38.17 8.32 -37.53
N VAL A 14 36.94 8.89 -37.51
CA VAL A 14 36.31 10.05 -38.25
C VAL A 14 36.26 9.75 -39.76
N GLU A 15 35.17 9.70 -40.54
CA GLU A 15 33.75 10.09 -40.45
C GLU A 15 32.98 9.53 -41.69
N ASN A 16 31.69 9.17 -41.51
CA ASN A 16 30.47 9.51 -42.31
C ASN A 16 30.34 9.24 -43.85
N PRO A 17 29.16 9.41 -44.51
CA PRO A 17 27.75 9.52 -44.04
C PRO A 17 26.64 8.84 -44.93
N GLN A 18 25.40 8.89 -44.38
CA GLN A 18 24.08 9.11 -45.03
C GLN A 18 23.40 8.07 -45.94
N ARG A 19 22.12 7.76 -45.60
CA ARG A 19 20.95 7.93 -46.48
C ARG A 19 19.62 7.95 -45.69
N MET A 20 18.80 8.96 -45.98
CA MET A 20 17.39 9.12 -45.59
C MET A 20 16.48 8.45 -46.63
N SER A 21 15.30 7.94 -46.23
CA SER A 21 13.98 8.45 -46.69
C SER A 21 12.81 7.51 -46.36
N ALA A 22 11.65 8.15 -46.16
CA ALA A 22 10.30 7.72 -46.54
C ALA A 22 9.38 7.08 -45.47
N SER A 23 8.45 7.93 -45.04
CA SER A 23 7.12 7.68 -44.50
C SER A 23 6.26 6.82 -45.44
N GLN A 24 5.37 6.00 -44.88
CA GLN A 24 4.08 5.68 -45.51
C GLN A 24 3.03 5.24 -44.48
N ASN A 25 1.90 5.96 -44.51
CA ASN A 25 0.63 5.63 -43.91
C ASN A 25 0.03 4.38 -44.57
N LEU A 26 -0.72 3.56 -43.82
CA LEU A 26 -1.75 2.70 -44.39
C LEU A 26 -3.00 2.72 -43.52
N VAL A 27 -4.07 3.15 -44.18
CA VAL A 27 -5.46 3.30 -43.75
C VAL A 27 -6.20 1.98 -44.01
N VAL A 28 -7.09 1.64 -43.07
CA VAL A 28 -8.40 0.96 -43.16
C VAL A 28 -8.73 0.14 -44.41
N SER A 29 -9.21 -1.08 -44.19
CA SER A 29 -10.21 -1.72 -45.07
C SER A 29 -11.33 -2.36 -44.23
N GLU A 30 -12.44 -1.65 -44.12
CA GLU A 30 -13.78 -2.21 -43.89
C GLU A 30 -14.23 -2.90 -45.17
N THR A 31 -14.78 -4.11 -45.09
CA THR A 31 -15.65 -4.67 -46.14
C THR A 31 -16.63 -5.68 -45.52
N THR A 32 -17.86 -5.18 -45.35
CA THR A 32 -19.12 -5.81 -45.78
C THR A 32 -19.76 -6.93 -44.94
N ARG A 33 -20.95 -6.55 -44.46
CA ARG A 33 -22.09 -7.37 -44.03
C ARG A 33 -22.33 -8.62 -44.89
N SER A 34 -22.66 -9.72 -44.23
CA SER A 34 -23.52 -10.77 -44.77
C SER A 34 -24.35 -11.36 -43.63
N SER A 35 -25.67 -11.23 -43.75
CA SER A 35 -26.68 -11.70 -42.81
C SER A 35 -27.08 -13.13 -43.14
N ILE A 36 -27.01 -14.08 -42.20
CA ILE A 36 -27.86 -15.31 -42.19
C ILE A 36 -28.16 -15.72 -40.74
N THR A 37 -29.41 -15.43 -40.34
CA THR A 37 -30.43 -16.23 -39.64
C THR A 37 -30.04 -17.44 -38.77
N THR A 38 -30.27 -17.26 -37.46
CA THR A 38 -30.79 -18.18 -36.40
C THR A 38 -30.45 -19.68 -36.40
N THR A 39 -29.88 -20.14 -35.28
CA THR A 39 -30.45 -21.24 -34.47
C THR A 39 -30.12 -21.05 -32.99
N ASN A 40 -31.17 -21.11 -32.16
CA ASN A 40 -31.14 -21.11 -30.71
C ASN A 40 -30.35 -22.31 -30.17
N ASN A 41 -29.49 -22.09 -29.17
CA ASN A 41 -29.36 -23.05 -28.08
C ASN A 41 -29.01 -22.35 -26.77
N SER A 42 -29.93 -22.50 -25.83
CA SER A 42 -29.94 -21.93 -24.49
C SER A 42 -29.13 -22.77 -23.52
N SER A 43 -28.16 -22.17 -22.83
CA SER A 43 -27.66 -22.66 -21.55
C SER A 43 -27.52 -21.49 -20.58
N SER A 44 -28.48 -21.41 -19.67
CA SER A 44 -28.67 -20.37 -18.67
C SER A 44 -27.59 -20.43 -17.58
N THR A 45 -26.71 -19.43 -17.52
CA THR A 45 -25.94 -19.08 -16.32
C THR A 45 -26.68 -17.98 -15.57
N GLN A 46 -27.18 -18.29 -14.39
CA GLN A 46 -27.93 -17.39 -13.52
C GLN A 46 -27.05 -16.22 -13.05
N LYS A 47 -27.55 -14.99 -13.23
CA LYS A 47 -27.05 -13.79 -12.56
C LYS A 47 -27.53 -13.80 -11.10
N PRO A 48 -26.71 -13.35 -10.13
CA PRO A 48 -27.18 -13.18 -8.76
C PRO A 48 -28.18 -11.99 -8.66
N PRO A 49 -29.13 -12.03 -7.71
CA PRO A 49 -30.24 -11.09 -7.65
C PRO A 49 -29.82 -9.70 -7.16
N THR A 50 -30.49 -8.69 -7.71
CA THR A 50 -30.44 -7.29 -7.33
C THR A 50 -31.02 -7.04 -5.93
N ALA A 51 -30.29 -6.31 -5.10
CA ALA A 51 -30.74 -5.87 -3.77
C ALA A 51 -31.88 -4.81 -3.86
N PRO A 52 -32.80 -4.77 -2.86
CA PRO A 52 -33.93 -3.85 -2.83
C PRO A 52 -33.52 -2.41 -2.48
N PRO A 53 -34.34 -1.39 -2.82
CA PRO A 53 -33.94 0.01 -2.71
C PRO A 53 -34.19 0.59 -1.31
N GLY A 54 -33.23 1.37 -0.85
CA GLY A 54 -33.48 2.45 0.12
C GLY A 54 -32.76 2.30 1.45
N PHE A 55 -31.62 2.98 1.57
CA PHE A 55 -31.37 3.96 2.63
C PHE A 55 -30.32 4.93 2.08
N ILE A 56 -30.68 6.22 1.96
CA ILE A 56 -29.74 7.27 1.58
C ILE A 56 -28.77 7.44 2.77
N SER A 57 -27.65 6.73 2.73
CA SER A 57 -26.52 7.01 3.62
C SER A 57 -25.86 8.29 3.12
N ILE A 58 -26.06 9.39 3.86
CA ILE A 58 -25.30 10.62 3.65
C ILE A 58 -23.82 10.27 3.92
N SER A 59 -23.06 10.10 2.86
CA SER A 59 -21.65 9.74 2.94
C SER A 59 -20.87 10.79 3.74
N LYS A 60 -20.30 10.37 4.87
CA LYS A 60 -19.32 11.17 5.64
C LYS A 60 -18.11 11.60 4.80
N LYS A 61 -17.92 11.06 3.57
CA LYS A 61 -16.93 11.53 2.60
C LYS A 61 -17.06 13.04 2.27
N LYS A 62 -18.25 13.62 2.43
CA LYS A 62 -18.46 15.05 2.14
C LYS A 62 -18.08 15.99 3.30
N LEU A 63 -17.92 15.47 4.52
CA LEU A 63 -17.57 16.29 5.69
C LEU A 63 -16.07 16.62 5.78
N LEU A 64 -15.21 15.86 5.10
CA LEU A 64 -13.76 16.05 5.14
C LEU A 64 -13.21 16.91 3.99
N LYS A 65 -14.02 17.21 2.96
CA LYS A 65 -13.60 18.06 1.82
C LYS A 65 -13.99 19.54 1.94
N ASN A 66 -14.80 19.92 2.94
CA ASN A 66 -15.29 21.30 3.09
C ASN A 66 -14.97 21.90 4.48
N LEU A 67 -13.70 21.83 4.89
CA LEU A 67 -13.21 22.52 6.09
C LEU A 67 -12.24 23.65 5.75
N ASP A 68 -12.27 24.11 4.50
CA ASP A 68 -11.64 25.34 4.07
C ASP A 68 -12.66 26.46 4.05
N ILE A 69 -12.27 27.57 4.67
CA ILE A 69 -13.02 28.81 4.93
C ILE A 69 -13.73 28.79 6.31
N ILE A 70 -13.34 29.77 7.15
CA ILE A 70 -13.87 30.22 8.47
C ILE A 70 -12.94 29.95 9.70
N ASN A 71 -12.59 31.07 10.37
CA ASN A 71 -11.91 31.34 11.66
C ASN A 71 -10.91 30.34 12.30
N GLY A 72 -9.67 30.81 12.52
CA GLY A 72 -8.53 30.00 12.97
C GLY A 72 -8.65 29.31 14.34
N GLY A 73 -9.41 29.87 15.30
CA GLY A 73 -9.61 29.26 16.62
C GLY A 73 -10.54 28.04 16.61
N GLN A 74 -11.60 28.07 15.81
CA GLN A 74 -12.54 26.95 15.69
C GLN A 74 -11.93 25.75 14.93
N ARG A 75 -11.04 26.01 13.95
CA ARG A 75 -10.34 24.94 13.20
C ARG A 75 -9.38 24.13 14.08
N ILE A 76 -8.72 24.76 15.06
CA ILE A 76 -7.79 24.06 15.96
C ILE A 76 -8.54 23.10 16.89
N ASN A 77 -9.66 23.54 17.46
CA ASN A 77 -10.49 22.69 18.33
C ASN A 77 -11.02 21.46 17.57
N ALA A 78 -11.53 21.66 16.34
CA ALA A 78 -11.97 20.55 15.49
C ALA A 78 -10.82 19.56 15.17
N TRP A 79 -9.59 20.06 15.05
CA TRP A 79 -8.42 19.21 14.84
C TRP A 79 -8.03 18.44 16.10
N VAL A 80 -8.02 19.08 17.26
CA VAL A 80 -7.78 18.41 18.54
C VAL A 80 -8.85 17.34 18.80
N ASP A 81 -10.10 17.62 18.48
CA ASP A 81 -11.18 16.63 18.57
C ASP A 81 -10.96 15.46 17.61
N SER A 82 -10.49 15.73 16.39
CA SER A 82 -10.05 14.69 15.44
C SER A 82 -8.87 13.88 15.99
N MET A 83 -7.87 14.52 16.61
CA MET A 83 -6.73 13.86 17.26
C MET A 83 -7.19 12.94 18.39
N ARG A 84 -8.15 13.38 19.20
CA ARG A 84 -8.76 12.58 20.26
C ARG A 84 -9.51 11.38 19.68
N ALA A 85 -10.28 11.55 18.60
CA ALA A 85 -10.99 10.47 17.93
C ALA A 85 -10.06 9.43 17.27
N SER A 86 -8.87 9.84 16.83
CA SER A 86 -7.84 8.96 16.26
C SER A 86 -6.97 8.24 17.30
N SER A 87 -7.19 8.50 18.60
CA SER A 87 -6.44 7.91 19.70
C SER A 87 -6.97 6.53 20.09
N PRO A 88 -6.12 5.50 20.32
CA PRO A 88 -6.56 4.14 20.66
C PRO A 88 -7.30 3.98 22.00
N THR A 89 -7.46 5.04 22.79
CA THR A 89 -7.81 4.95 24.21
C THR A 89 -9.28 4.66 24.53
N HIS A 90 -10.11 4.24 23.56
CA HIS A 90 -11.45 3.76 23.90
C HIS A 90 -11.48 2.22 23.90
N LEU A 91 -11.10 1.65 25.04
CA LEU A 91 -11.69 0.38 25.50
C LEU A 91 -13.21 0.61 25.53
N LYS A 92 -13.89 0.27 24.44
CA LYS A 92 -15.35 0.28 24.42
C LYS A 92 -15.82 -0.87 25.32
N SER A 93 -16.68 -0.51 26.27
CA SER A 93 -17.46 -1.41 27.12
C SER A 93 -18.18 -2.49 26.32
N LEU A 94 -18.67 -3.54 27.02
CA LEU A 94 -19.45 -4.64 26.46
C LEU A 94 -20.39 -4.17 25.33
N PRO A 95 -20.39 -4.84 24.17
CA PRO A 95 -21.22 -4.43 23.05
C PRO A 95 -22.70 -4.45 23.44
N SER A 96 -23.40 -3.36 23.17
CA SER A 96 -24.86 -3.33 23.22
C SER A 96 -25.45 -4.34 22.21
N LEU A 97 -26.72 -4.75 22.37
CA LEU A 97 -27.42 -5.58 21.39
C LEU A 97 -27.33 -5.03 19.95
N SER A 98 -27.39 -3.70 19.80
CA SER A 98 -27.19 -3.02 18.52
C SER A 98 -25.74 -3.15 17.99
N SER A 99 -24.75 -3.14 18.87
CA SER A 99 -23.34 -3.36 18.50
C SER A 99 -23.09 -4.82 18.08
N GLN A 100 -23.79 -5.78 18.68
CA GLN A 100 -23.71 -7.19 18.34
C GLN A 100 -24.29 -7.49 16.95
N GLN A 101 -25.43 -6.90 16.60
CA GLN A 101 -26.02 -7.04 15.27
C GLN A 101 -25.14 -6.41 14.18
N GLN A 102 -24.57 -5.23 14.46
CA GLN A 102 -23.61 -4.59 13.55
C GLN A 102 -22.36 -5.46 13.33
N LEU A 103 -21.83 -6.05 14.40
CA LEU A 103 -20.70 -6.98 14.31
C LEU A 103 -21.03 -8.20 13.46
N ASN A 104 -22.19 -8.83 13.68
CA ASN A 104 -22.61 -10.00 12.90
C ASN A 104 -22.80 -9.66 11.42
N SER A 105 -23.44 -8.52 11.11
CA SER A 105 -23.59 -8.05 9.71
C SER A 105 -22.22 -7.84 9.06
N TRP A 106 -21.30 -7.23 9.78
CA TRP A 106 -19.95 -6.97 9.30
C TRP A 106 -19.15 -8.26 9.06
N ILE A 107 -19.27 -9.26 9.94
CA ILE A 107 -18.64 -10.57 9.75
C ILE A 107 -19.20 -11.29 8.52
N MET A 108 -20.49 -11.15 8.24
CA MET A 108 -21.10 -11.73 7.04
C MET A 108 -20.61 -11.05 5.75
N GLU A 109 -20.36 -9.74 5.78
CA GLU A 109 -19.83 -8.98 4.65
C GLU A 109 -18.31 -9.20 4.46
N HIS A 110 -17.57 -9.39 5.55
CA HIS A 110 -16.12 -9.57 5.55
C HIS A 110 -15.70 -10.80 6.37
N PRO A 111 -16.04 -12.02 5.91
CA PRO A 111 -15.79 -13.25 6.66
C PRO A 111 -14.29 -13.51 6.87
N SER A 112 -13.98 -14.37 7.82
CA SER A 112 -12.59 -14.74 8.13
C SER A 112 -11.91 -15.37 6.92
N ALA A 113 -10.76 -14.84 6.50
CA ALA A 113 -9.99 -15.41 5.40
C ALA A 113 -9.43 -16.82 5.74
N LEU A 114 -9.28 -17.14 7.03
CA LEU A 114 -8.89 -18.48 7.48
C LEU A 114 -10.03 -19.49 7.34
N GLU A 115 -11.26 -19.08 7.66
CA GLU A 115 -12.46 -19.92 7.51
C GLU A 115 -12.80 -20.10 6.03
N MET A 116 -12.65 -19.05 5.24
CA MET A 116 -12.92 -19.03 3.81
C MET A 116 -11.74 -19.48 2.94
N PHE A 117 -10.70 -20.07 3.54
CA PHE A 117 -9.43 -20.33 2.86
C PHE A 117 -9.59 -21.23 1.62
N GLU A 118 -10.39 -22.29 1.69
CA GLU A 118 -10.56 -23.21 0.56
C GLU A 118 -11.29 -22.53 -0.61
N GLN A 119 -12.33 -21.75 -0.33
CA GLN A 119 -13.08 -20.99 -1.32
C GLN A 119 -12.19 -19.92 -1.98
N ILE A 120 -11.36 -19.26 -1.17
CA ILE A 120 -10.35 -18.30 -1.63
C ILE A 120 -9.36 -18.96 -2.60
N MET A 121 -8.86 -20.15 -2.27
CA MET A 121 -7.92 -20.90 -3.11
C MET A 121 -8.59 -21.44 -4.38
N GLU A 122 -9.84 -21.88 -4.30
CA GLU A 122 -10.65 -22.28 -5.46
C GLU A 122 -10.87 -21.10 -6.42
N ALA A 123 -11.23 -19.92 -5.89
CA ALA A 123 -11.42 -18.69 -6.65
C ALA A 123 -10.13 -18.21 -7.36
N SER A 124 -8.96 -18.59 -6.84
CA SER A 124 -7.69 -18.31 -7.53
C SER A 124 -7.60 -19.02 -8.88
N GLY A 125 -8.33 -20.12 -9.11
CA GLY A 125 -8.48 -20.77 -10.42
C GLY A 125 -7.15 -21.19 -11.06
N GLY A 126 -6.14 -21.51 -10.25
CA GLY A 126 -4.79 -21.85 -10.72
C GLY A 126 -3.97 -20.67 -11.25
N LYS A 127 -4.49 -19.44 -11.15
CA LYS A 127 -3.77 -18.21 -11.51
C LYS A 127 -2.53 -18.03 -10.63
N GLN A 128 -1.56 -17.25 -11.12
CA GLN A 128 -0.39 -16.91 -10.33
C GLN A 128 -0.79 -15.98 -9.17
N ILE A 129 -0.70 -16.49 -7.95
CA ILE A 129 -0.88 -15.67 -6.75
C ILE A 129 0.31 -14.72 -6.59
N VAL A 130 0.02 -13.45 -6.29
CA VAL A 130 1.01 -12.42 -5.93
C VAL A 130 0.60 -11.82 -4.59
N MET A 131 1.51 -11.85 -3.61
CA MET A 131 1.23 -11.39 -2.25
C MET A 131 1.72 -9.97 -2.04
N PHE A 132 0.86 -9.14 -1.46
CA PHE A 132 1.18 -7.80 -0.99
C PHE A 132 0.84 -7.71 0.50
N LEU A 133 1.80 -7.29 1.31
CA LEU A 133 1.70 -7.33 2.75
C LEU A 133 2.03 -5.96 3.31
N ASP A 134 1.09 -5.37 4.05
CA ASP A 134 1.44 -4.25 4.91
C ASP A 134 2.35 -4.69 6.07
N TYR A 135 3.01 -3.75 6.74
CA TYR A 135 3.98 -4.06 7.79
C TYR A 135 3.43 -3.85 9.21
N ASP A 136 3.14 -2.61 9.59
CA ASP A 136 2.76 -2.25 10.95
C ASP A 136 1.29 -2.61 11.19
N GLY A 137 0.97 -3.35 12.25
CA GLY A 137 -0.40 -3.84 12.47
C GLY A 137 -0.76 -5.10 11.67
N THR A 138 0.05 -5.46 10.68
CA THR A 138 -0.15 -6.63 9.81
C THR A 138 0.90 -7.73 10.04
N LEU A 139 2.18 -7.46 9.73
CA LEU A 139 3.29 -8.40 9.94
C LEU A 139 3.98 -8.20 11.29
N SER A 140 3.85 -7.01 11.87
CA SER A 140 4.34 -6.63 13.20
C SER A 140 3.18 -6.12 14.04
N PRO A 141 3.14 -6.37 15.36
CA PRO A 141 2.17 -5.71 16.23
C PRO A 141 2.36 -4.19 16.20
N ILE A 142 1.27 -3.46 16.46
CA ILE A 142 1.31 -2.02 16.72
C ILE A 142 1.94 -1.81 18.10
N VAL A 143 3.00 -1.00 18.15
CA VAL A 143 3.74 -0.68 19.37
C VAL A 143 3.79 0.83 19.59
N ASP A 144 4.20 1.26 20.79
CA ASP A 144 4.35 2.67 21.14
C ASP A 144 5.58 3.32 20.55
N ASP A 145 6.68 2.58 20.50
CA ASP A 145 7.93 3.00 19.89
C ASP A 145 8.02 2.42 18.47
N PRO A 146 7.89 3.24 17.40
CA PRO A 146 7.98 2.78 16.03
C PRO A 146 9.30 2.07 15.69
N ASP A 147 10.38 2.31 16.45
CA ASP A 147 11.67 1.64 16.27
C ASP A 147 11.70 0.22 16.87
N LYS A 148 10.67 -0.14 17.63
CA LYS A 148 10.49 -1.47 18.25
C LYS A 148 9.42 -2.33 17.56
N ALA A 149 8.90 -1.89 16.41
CA ALA A 149 7.89 -2.62 15.64
C ALA A 149 8.53 -3.79 14.86
N PHE A 150 9.10 -4.76 15.58
CA PHE A 150 9.74 -5.93 14.98
C PHE A 150 8.72 -7.03 14.72
N MET A 151 8.75 -7.59 13.50
CA MET A 151 8.07 -8.87 13.25
C MET A 151 8.75 -10.00 14.05
N SER A 152 7.97 -10.99 14.47
CA SER A 152 8.52 -12.15 15.16
C SER A 152 9.43 -12.99 14.26
N SER A 153 10.38 -13.71 14.84
CA SER A 153 11.23 -14.64 14.08
C SER A 153 10.40 -15.74 13.37
N LYS A 154 9.24 -16.11 13.93
CA LYS A 154 8.31 -17.05 13.29
C LYS A 154 7.67 -16.43 12.05
N MET A 155 7.11 -15.22 12.18
CA MET A 155 6.55 -14.46 11.05
C MET A 155 7.57 -14.28 9.93
N ARG A 156 8.81 -13.85 10.25
CA ARG A 156 9.89 -13.70 9.25
C ARG A 156 10.14 -14.99 8.48
N ARG A 157 10.19 -16.14 9.16
CA ARG A 157 10.35 -17.45 8.50
C ARG A 157 9.15 -17.80 7.62
N THR A 158 7.93 -17.46 8.06
CA THR A 158 6.71 -17.67 7.27
C THR A 158 6.73 -16.81 6.00
N VAL A 159 6.94 -15.50 6.11
CA VAL A 159 7.05 -14.59 4.95
C VAL A 159 8.15 -15.05 3.99
N LYS A 160 9.30 -15.48 4.52
CA LYS A 160 10.36 -16.07 3.71
C LYS A 160 9.90 -17.29 2.92
N LYS A 161 9.11 -18.20 3.51
CA LYS A 161 8.55 -19.36 2.81
C LYS A 161 7.53 -18.95 1.76
N VAL A 162 6.64 -17.99 2.07
CA VAL A 162 5.67 -17.42 1.11
C VAL A 162 6.41 -16.86 -0.11
N ALA A 163 7.47 -16.08 0.10
CA ALA A 163 8.31 -15.53 -0.98
C ALA A 163 9.07 -16.58 -1.80
N LYS A 164 9.13 -17.85 -1.35
CA LYS A 164 9.61 -18.96 -2.19
C LYS A 164 8.55 -19.54 -3.09
N CYS A 165 7.29 -19.44 -2.68
CA CYS A 165 6.14 -19.97 -3.39
C CYS A 165 5.55 -18.94 -4.36
N PHE A 166 5.55 -17.66 -3.98
CA PHE A 166 4.84 -16.58 -4.67
C PHE A 166 5.67 -15.29 -4.71
N PRO A 167 5.59 -14.50 -5.80
CA PRO A 167 6.09 -13.13 -5.77
C PRO A 167 5.42 -12.38 -4.60
N THR A 168 6.24 -11.77 -3.74
CA THR A 168 5.78 -11.16 -2.49
C THR A 168 6.39 -9.78 -2.30
N ALA A 169 5.56 -8.79 -2.01
CA ALA A 169 5.95 -7.41 -1.74
C ALA A 169 5.50 -6.98 -0.34
N ILE A 170 6.36 -6.24 0.36
CA ILE A 170 5.95 -5.45 1.53
C ILE A 170 5.63 -4.03 1.08
N VAL A 171 4.43 -3.54 1.40
CA VAL A 171 3.96 -2.19 1.05
C VAL A 171 3.70 -1.42 2.34
N THR A 172 4.46 -0.36 2.62
CA THR A 172 4.46 0.27 3.94
C THR A 172 4.64 1.78 3.87
N GLY A 173 4.18 2.50 4.90
CA GLY A 173 4.51 3.91 5.11
C GLY A 173 5.97 4.16 5.47
N ARG A 174 6.67 3.16 6.01
CA ARG A 174 8.09 3.27 6.37
C ARG A 174 8.98 3.41 5.14
N CYS A 175 10.12 4.07 5.26
CA CYS A 175 11.13 4.05 4.20
C CYS A 175 11.67 2.63 3.98
N VAL A 176 12.12 2.35 2.75
CA VAL A 176 12.63 1.02 2.34
C VAL A 176 13.76 0.55 3.25
N ASP A 177 14.71 1.42 3.58
CA ASP A 177 15.87 1.04 4.39
C ASP A 177 15.47 0.61 5.80
N LYS A 178 14.51 1.32 6.42
CA LYS A 178 14.03 1.00 7.77
C LYS A 178 13.27 -0.33 7.80
N VAL A 179 12.30 -0.52 6.91
CA VAL A 179 11.55 -1.78 6.86
C VAL A 179 12.44 -2.96 6.45
N TYR A 180 13.40 -2.75 5.55
CA TYR A 180 14.38 -3.78 5.20
C TYR A 180 15.23 -4.19 6.41
N ASN A 181 15.66 -3.23 7.25
CA ASN A 181 16.43 -3.52 8.46
C ASN A 181 15.63 -4.33 9.50
N PHE A 182 14.30 -4.23 9.51
CA PHE A 182 13.45 -5.05 10.38
C PHE A 182 13.22 -6.45 9.80
N VAL A 183 12.94 -6.52 8.49
CA VAL A 183 12.53 -7.76 7.81
C VAL A 183 13.73 -8.64 7.46
N LYS A 184 14.78 -8.05 6.87
CA LYS A 184 16.02 -8.70 6.41
C LYS A 184 15.80 -9.89 5.46
N LEU A 185 14.91 -9.72 4.47
CA LEU A 185 14.64 -10.72 3.43
C LEU A 185 14.92 -10.14 2.04
N ALA A 186 16.01 -10.60 1.41
CA ALA A 186 16.48 -10.07 0.14
C ALA A 186 15.64 -10.54 -1.07
N GLU A 187 14.80 -11.56 -0.89
CA GLU A 187 13.91 -12.11 -1.92
C GLU A 187 12.60 -11.35 -2.12
N LEU A 188 12.31 -10.34 -1.29
CA LEU A 188 11.07 -9.56 -1.33
C LEU A 188 11.19 -8.32 -2.22
N TYR A 189 10.04 -7.86 -2.71
CA TYR A 189 9.88 -6.47 -3.13
C TYR A 189 9.57 -5.62 -1.91
N TYR A 190 10.03 -4.38 -1.92
CA TYR A 190 9.75 -3.39 -0.90
C TYR A 190 9.20 -2.13 -1.56
N ALA A 191 8.01 -1.71 -1.16
CA ALA A 191 7.38 -0.47 -1.54
C ALA A 191 7.24 0.39 -0.28
N GLY A 192 8.27 1.18 0.01
CA GLY A 192 8.31 2.07 1.16
C GLY A 192 7.72 3.45 0.87
N SER A 193 7.56 4.25 1.91
CA SER A 193 7.06 5.63 1.83
C SER A 193 5.68 5.68 1.15
N HIS A 194 4.76 4.81 1.58
CA HIS A 194 3.45 4.58 0.96
C HIS A 194 3.52 4.16 -0.51
N GLY A 195 4.60 3.46 -0.86
CA GLY A 195 4.88 2.97 -2.20
C GLY A 195 5.53 3.98 -3.15
N MET A 196 5.97 5.14 -2.67
CA MET A 196 6.76 6.08 -3.47
C MET A 196 8.19 5.62 -3.73
N ASP A 197 8.73 4.71 -2.90
CA ASP A 197 10.07 4.11 -3.06
C ASP A 197 9.94 2.60 -3.23
N ILE A 198 10.04 2.12 -4.47
CA ILE A 198 9.87 0.70 -4.80
C ILE A 198 11.22 0.11 -5.20
N LYS A 199 11.60 -0.97 -4.51
CA LYS A 199 12.82 -1.74 -4.76
C LYS A 199 12.48 -3.22 -4.90
N GLY A 200 12.98 -3.83 -5.97
CA GLY A 200 12.86 -5.27 -6.20
C GLY A 200 13.84 -6.09 -5.37
N PRO A 201 13.73 -7.43 -5.46
CA PRO A 201 14.64 -8.36 -4.81
C PRO A 201 16.11 -8.09 -5.17
N ALA A 202 17.03 -8.40 -4.27
CA ALA A 202 18.45 -8.33 -4.57
C ALA A 202 18.82 -9.24 -5.74
N LYS A 203 19.87 -8.86 -6.51
CA LYS A 203 20.36 -9.65 -7.64
C LYS A 203 20.62 -11.10 -7.22
N GLY A 204 20.11 -12.05 -7.99
CA GLY A 204 20.25 -13.49 -7.73
C GLY A 204 19.23 -14.08 -6.74
N PHE A 205 18.37 -13.27 -6.12
CA PHE A 205 17.34 -13.76 -5.18
C PHE A 205 15.95 -13.90 -5.82
N SER A 206 15.72 -13.32 -7.01
CA SER A 206 14.48 -13.55 -7.75
C SER A 206 14.47 -14.94 -8.38
N ARG A 207 13.56 -15.80 -7.91
CA ARG A 207 13.29 -17.12 -8.52
C ARG A 207 12.26 -17.05 -9.65
N HIS A 208 11.63 -15.90 -9.86
CA HIS A 208 10.59 -15.74 -10.86
C HIS A 208 11.21 -15.22 -12.16
N LYS A 209 11.36 -16.11 -13.15
CA LYS A 209 12.08 -15.86 -14.42
C LYS A 209 11.53 -14.70 -15.26
N ARG A 210 10.34 -14.17 -14.95
CA ARG A 210 9.69 -13.06 -15.67
C ARG A 210 10.00 -11.67 -15.09
N VAL A 211 10.85 -11.59 -14.08
CA VAL A 211 11.09 -10.37 -13.31
C VAL A 211 12.39 -9.69 -13.74
N LYS A 212 12.35 -8.37 -13.98
CA LYS A 212 13.56 -7.54 -14.14
C LYS A 212 14.43 -7.64 -12.88
N GLN A 213 15.67 -8.13 -13.01
CA GLN A 213 16.63 -8.36 -11.89
C GLN A 213 17.01 -7.12 -11.05
N SER A 214 16.51 -5.93 -11.38
CA SER A 214 16.75 -4.68 -10.67
C SER A 214 15.57 -3.73 -10.90
N LEU A 215 14.52 -3.88 -10.11
CA LEU A 215 13.42 -2.91 -10.09
C LEU A 215 13.77 -1.80 -9.09
N LEU A 216 13.86 -0.56 -9.57
CA LEU A 216 13.89 0.64 -8.75
C LEU A 216 12.89 1.63 -9.36
N TYR A 217 11.99 2.16 -8.55
CA TYR A 217 11.04 3.18 -8.98
C TYR A 217 10.78 4.15 -7.84
N GLN A 218 10.84 5.45 -8.15
CA GLN A 218 10.81 6.53 -7.18
C GLN A 218 9.86 7.63 -7.66
N ALA A 219 8.59 7.49 -7.31
CA ALA A 219 7.48 8.28 -7.85
C ALA A 219 7.57 9.79 -7.58
N ALA A 220 8.30 10.17 -6.53
CA ALA A 220 8.39 11.53 -6.01
C ALA A 220 9.84 12.02 -5.87
N SER A 221 10.73 11.59 -6.79
CA SER A 221 12.18 11.87 -6.73
C SER A 221 12.50 13.35 -6.61
N GLU A 222 11.73 14.20 -7.30
CA GLU A 222 11.88 15.65 -7.27
C GLU A 222 11.58 16.29 -5.90
N TYR A 223 10.85 15.59 -5.02
CA TYR A 223 10.50 16.08 -3.69
C TYR A 223 11.56 15.76 -2.62
N LEU A 224 12.57 14.94 -2.91
CA LEU A 224 13.57 14.51 -1.92
C LEU A 224 14.24 15.71 -1.19
N PRO A 225 14.79 16.72 -1.88
CA PRO A 225 15.43 17.85 -1.19
C PRO A 225 14.43 18.66 -0.35
N MET A 226 13.17 18.76 -0.81
CA MET A 226 12.12 19.46 -0.10
C MET A 226 11.73 18.73 1.20
N ILE A 227 11.56 17.41 1.14
CA ILE A 227 11.20 16.59 2.31
C ILE A 227 12.32 16.62 3.35
N ASP A 228 13.57 16.53 2.93
CA ASP A 228 14.72 16.62 3.84
C ASP A 228 14.76 17.98 4.57
N GLU A 229 14.55 19.07 3.84
CA GLU A 229 14.49 20.41 4.42
C GLU A 229 13.29 20.58 5.37
N VAL A 230 12.11 20.09 4.98
CA VAL A 230 10.92 20.12 5.85
C VAL A 230 11.14 19.32 7.12
N CYS A 231 11.76 18.14 7.04
CA CYS A 231 12.11 17.36 8.23
C CYS A 231 13.02 18.15 9.17
N ARG A 232 14.07 18.79 8.63
CA ARG A 232 15.00 19.61 9.41
C ARG A 232 14.29 20.76 10.11
N GLN A 233 13.40 21.46 9.40
CA GLN A 233 12.60 22.55 9.98
C GLN A 233 11.60 22.07 11.03
N LEU A 234 10.92 20.94 10.78
CA LEU A 234 10.00 20.34 11.75
C LEU A 234 10.74 19.96 13.02
N VAL A 235 11.90 19.30 12.93
CA VAL A 235 12.73 18.94 14.09
C VAL A 235 13.05 20.16 14.94
N GLU A 236 13.51 21.24 14.32
CA GLU A 236 13.84 22.47 15.05
C GLU A 236 12.59 23.12 15.66
N LYS A 237 11.49 23.21 14.89
CA LYS A 237 10.26 23.85 15.33
C LYS A 237 9.57 23.11 16.48
N THR A 238 9.64 21.78 16.50
CA THR A 238 9.00 20.93 17.52
C THR A 238 9.90 20.64 18.70
N LYS A 239 11.16 21.10 18.71
CA LYS A 239 12.14 20.87 19.78
C LYS A 239 11.66 21.33 21.16
N SER A 240 10.83 22.38 21.20
CA SER A 240 10.23 22.89 22.44
C SER A 240 9.02 22.08 22.92
N THR A 241 8.61 21.03 22.20
CA THR A 241 7.44 20.18 22.49
C THR A 241 7.88 18.77 22.91
N PRO A 242 8.07 18.50 24.23
CA PRO A 242 8.49 17.19 24.72
C PRO A 242 7.54 16.09 24.26
N GLY A 243 8.13 14.97 23.82
CA GLY A 243 7.41 13.80 23.32
C GLY A 243 7.03 13.87 21.84
N ALA A 244 7.23 15.00 21.15
CA ALA A 244 7.07 15.08 19.71
C ALA A 244 8.30 14.47 19.02
N ILE A 245 8.09 13.56 18.08
CA ILE A 245 9.17 12.88 17.35
C ILE A 245 8.92 13.06 15.86
N VAL A 246 9.90 13.66 15.16
CA VAL A 246 9.88 13.80 13.71
C VAL A 246 10.65 12.63 13.09
N GLU A 247 10.05 11.95 12.13
CA GLU A 247 10.65 10.84 11.40
C GLU A 247 10.70 11.15 9.90
N ASN A 248 11.90 11.05 9.31
CA ASN A 248 12.08 11.17 7.87
C ASN A 248 11.92 9.78 7.22
N HIS A 249 10.91 9.62 6.37
CA HIS A 249 10.64 8.41 5.61
C HIS A 249 11.07 8.55 4.13
N LYS A 250 12.07 9.38 3.84
CA LYS A 250 12.65 9.66 2.51
C LYS A 250 11.74 10.49 1.60
N PHE A 251 10.54 10.00 1.29
CA PHE A 251 9.56 10.72 0.44
C PHE A 251 8.40 11.33 1.22
N CYS A 252 8.34 11.10 2.53
CA CYS A 252 7.37 11.71 3.42
C CYS A 252 8.00 11.93 4.80
N ALA A 253 7.36 12.76 5.61
CA ALA A 253 7.75 12.99 7.00
C ALA A 253 6.58 12.64 7.93
N SER A 254 6.89 12.15 9.12
CA SER A 254 5.91 11.93 10.17
C SER A 254 6.24 12.73 11.41
N VAL A 255 5.23 13.28 12.08
CA VAL A 255 5.36 13.89 13.41
C VAL A 255 4.49 13.11 14.38
N HIS A 256 5.12 12.24 15.15
CA HIS A 256 4.47 11.44 16.19
C HIS A 256 4.21 12.32 17.39
N PHE A 257 2.97 12.29 17.90
CA PHE A 257 2.55 13.07 19.07
C PHE A 257 1.98 12.19 20.18
N ARG A 258 2.24 10.88 20.14
CA ARG A 258 1.72 9.92 21.11
C ARG A 258 2.16 10.22 22.54
N CYS A 259 3.40 10.68 22.70
CA CYS A 259 4.00 11.01 23.98
C CYS A 259 3.93 12.51 24.30
N VAL A 260 3.18 13.30 23.52
CA VAL A 260 2.98 14.74 23.76
C VAL A 260 1.76 14.92 24.66
N ASP A 261 1.91 15.75 25.70
CA ASP A 261 0.80 16.17 26.56
C ASP A 261 -0.34 16.78 25.71
N GLU A 262 -1.57 16.32 25.91
CA GLU A 262 -2.76 16.75 25.16
C GLU A 262 -2.94 18.28 25.17
N LYS A 263 -2.57 18.96 26.26
CA LYS A 263 -2.64 20.43 26.37
C LYS A 263 -1.77 21.14 25.33
N ARG A 264 -0.75 20.46 24.81
CA ARG A 264 0.21 20.99 23.83
C ARG A 264 -0.09 20.58 22.39
N TRP A 265 -1.13 19.76 22.16
CA TRP A 265 -1.50 19.34 20.81
C TRP A 265 -1.78 20.54 19.92
N SER A 266 -2.64 21.47 20.35
CA SER A 266 -2.93 22.70 19.60
C SER A 266 -1.68 23.49 19.20
N GLU A 267 -0.70 23.60 20.10
CA GLU A 267 0.57 24.28 19.84
C GLU A 267 1.41 23.53 18.79
N LEU A 268 1.54 22.21 18.93
CA LEU A 268 2.27 21.36 17.98
C LEU A 268 1.70 21.47 16.57
N VAL A 269 0.37 21.46 16.46
CA VAL A 269 -0.35 21.62 15.19
C VAL A 269 0.02 22.94 14.52
N LEU A 270 0.05 24.03 15.30
CA LEU A 270 0.42 25.36 14.79
C LEU A 270 1.89 25.40 14.35
N GLN A 271 2.79 24.76 15.09
CA GLN A 271 4.20 24.62 14.73
C GLN A 271 4.35 23.92 13.36
N ILE A 272 3.70 22.75 13.19
CA ILE A 272 3.74 21.97 11.93
C ILE A 272 3.17 22.80 10.77
N ARG A 273 1.98 23.39 10.95
CA ARG A 273 1.35 24.20 9.90
C ARG A 273 2.17 25.44 9.56
N SER A 274 2.90 26.03 10.51
CA SER A 274 3.79 27.15 10.24
C SER A 274 4.90 26.78 9.28
N VAL A 275 5.47 25.57 9.40
CA VAL A 275 6.49 25.08 8.46
C VAL A 275 5.84 24.85 7.09
N LEU A 276 4.70 24.14 7.04
CA LEU A 276 4.07 23.75 5.78
C LEU A 276 3.47 24.92 4.97
N LYS A 277 3.31 26.12 5.56
CA LYS A 277 2.90 27.32 4.81
C LYS A 277 3.83 27.65 3.65
N GLU A 278 5.12 27.33 3.78
CA GLU A 278 6.14 27.58 2.75
C GLU A 278 6.19 26.47 1.69
N TYR A 279 5.43 25.38 1.88
CA TYR A 279 5.47 24.18 1.04
C TYR A 279 4.05 23.80 0.55
N PRO A 280 3.43 24.61 -0.32
CA PRO A 280 2.06 24.42 -0.76
C PRO A 280 1.84 23.17 -1.62
N THR A 281 2.90 22.45 -1.99
CA THR A 281 2.85 21.17 -2.72
C THR A 281 2.86 19.95 -1.79
N LEU A 282 2.86 20.15 -0.47
CA LEU A 282 2.77 19.11 0.53
C LEU A 282 1.39 19.11 1.18
N ASN A 283 0.89 17.92 1.50
CA ASN A 283 -0.34 17.73 2.26
C ASN A 283 -0.03 17.24 3.68
N LEU A 284 -0.85 17.69 4.64
CA LEU A 284 -0.81 17.27 6.03
C LEU A 284 -2.02 16.39 6.31
N THR A 285 -1.76 15.12 6.57
CA THR A 285 -2.79 14.14 6.95
C THR A 285 -2.57 13.67 8.38
N GLN A 286 -3.62 13.12 9.00
CA GLN A 286 -3.59 12.68 10.39
C GLN A 286 -3.91 11.19 10.47
N GLY A 287 -3.00 10.45 11.09
CA GLY A 287 -3.14 9.04 11.44
C GLY A 287 -3.39 8.82 12.93
N ARG A 288 -3.14 7.60 13.42
CA ARG A 288 -3.30 7.24 14.84
C ARG A 288 -2.18 7.85 15.69
N LYS A 289 -2.43 9.04 16.25
CA LYS A 289 -1.45 9.82 17.04
C LYS A 289 -0.16 10.19 16.27
N VAL A 290 -0.29 10.41 14.97
CA VAL A 290 0.78 10.83 14.06
C VAL A 290 0.23 11.79 13.02
N PHE A 291 1.02 12.79 12.65
CA PHE A 291 0.79 13.60 11.46
C PHE A 291 1.71 13.14 10.35
N GLU A 292 1.18 12.99 9.14
CA GLU A 292 1.95 12.56 7.98
C GLU A 292 1.96 13.68 6.94
N ILE A 293 3.16 14.08 6.55
CA ILE A 293 3.43 15.10 5.55
C ILE A 293 3.89 14.39 4.27
N ARG A 294 3.14 14.56 3.18
CA ARG A 294 3.38 13.85 1.92
C ARG A 294 3.31 14.80 0.72
N PRO A 295 4.08 14.56 -0.35
CA PRO A 295 3.89 15.22 -1.64
C PRO A 295 2.45 15.09 -2.13
N MET A 296 1.88 16.16 -2.68
CA MET A 296 0.60 16.13 -3.37
C MET A 296 0.78 15.63 -4.80
N ILE A 297 0.91 14.31 -4.91
CA ILE A 297 0.96 13.59 -6.18
C ILE A 297 -0.16 12.56 -6.23
N GLU A 298 -0.58 12.17 -7.43
CA GLU A 298 -1.57 11.10 -7.65
C GLU A 298 -0.93 9.72 -7.46
N TRP A 299 -0.50 9.44 -6.22
CA TRP A 299 0.15 8.19 -5.84
C TRP A 299 -0.32 7.70 -4.47
N ASP A 300 -0.68 6.42 -4.40
CA ASP A 300 -1.15 5.72 -3.21
C ASP A 300 -0.69 4.25 -3.22
N LYS A 301 -1.02 3.48 -2.18
CA LYS A 301 -0.66 2.06 -2.09
C LYS A 301 -1.30 1.23 -3.23
N GLY A 302 -2.48 1.62 -3.72
CA GLY A 302 -3.13 1.00 -4.88
C GLY A 302 -2.33 1.19 -6.16
N LYS A 303 -1.84 2.41 -6.42
CA LYS A 303 -0.93 2.72 -7.54
C LYS A 303 0.40 1.98 -7.45
N ALA A 304 0.94 1.83 -6.25
CA ALA A 304 2.13 1.01 -6.02
C ALA A 304 1.90 -0.47 -6.36
N LEU A 305 0.73 -1.02 -5.99
CA LEU A 305 0.34 -2.38 -6.38
C LEU A 305 0.21 -2.52 -7.89
N GLU A 306 -0.48 -1.58 -8.54
CA GLU A 306 -0.67 -1.58 -10.00
C GLU A 306 0.69 -1.58 -10.71
N PHE A 307 1.61 -0.71 -10.28
CA PHE A 307 2.98 -0.67 -10.79
C PHE A 307 3.75 -1.97 -10.58
N LEU A 308 3.64 -2.59 -9.39
CA LEU A 308 4.29 -3.86 -9.09
C LEU A 308 3.73 -4.99 -9.97
N LEU A 309 2.41 -5.08 -10.14
CA LEU A 309 1.77 -6.07 -11.01
C LEU A 309 2.21 -5.88 -12.46
N GLN A 310 2.25 -4.64 -12.96
CA GLN A 310 2.79 -4.34 -14.30
C GLN A 310 4.25 -4.77 -14.43
N SER A 311 5.08 -4.44 -13.44
CA SER A 311 6.52 -4.79 -13.41
C SER A 311 6.78 -6.29 -13.35
N LEU A 312 5.84 -7.06 -12.78
CA LEU A 312 5.84 -8.52 -12.74
C LEU A 312 5.32 -9.17 -14.04
N GLY A 313 4.85 -8.36 -15.00
CA GLY A 313 4.28 -8.83 -16.27
C GLY A 313 2.78 -9.15 -16.22
N PHE A 314 2.07 -8.67 -15.20
CA PHE A 314 0.63 -8.92 -14.97
C PHE A 314 -0.25 -7.68 -15.19
N GLY A 315 0.24 -6.66 -15.91
CA GLY A 315 -0.47 -5.39 -16.10
C GLY A 315 -1.89 -5.55 -16.64
N ASN A 316 -2.09 -6.38 -17.67
CA ASN A 316 -3.36 -6.60 -18.36
C ASN A 316 -3.70 -8.10 -18.48
N SER A 317 -3.31 -8.91 -17.50
CA SER A 317 -3.44 -10.36 -17.60
C SER A 317 -4.39 -10.93 -16.57
N ASN A 318 -5.42 -11.63 -17.03
CA ASN A 318 -6.34 -12.40 -16.18
C ASN A 318 -5.69 -13.65 -15.55
N SER A 319 -4.37 -13.82 -15.70
CA SER A 319 -3.58 -14.94 -15.17
C SER A 319 -3.01 -14.68 -13.77
N VAL A 320 -3.31 -13.53 -13.15
CA VAL A 320 -2.85 -13.18 -11.81
C VAL A 320 -3.99 -13.20 -10.81
N PHE A 321 -3.65 -13.51 -9.55
CA PHE A 321 -4.57 -13.43 -8.43
C PHE A 321 -3.88 -12.68 -7.26
N PRO A 322 -3.93 -11.34 -7.25
CA PRO A 322 -3.26 -10.55 -6.23
C PRO A 322 -4.01 -10.64 -4.89
N VAL A 323 -3.27 -10.79 -3.81
CA VAL A 323 -3.82 -10.78 -2.45
C VAL A 323 -3.11 -9.70 -1.64
N TYR A 324 -3.87 -8.74 -1.13
CA TYR A 324 -3.36 -7.71 -0.24
C TYR A 324 -3.82 -7.94 1.20
N ILE A 325 -2.93 -7.82 2.18
CA ILE A 325 -3.28 -7.88 3.61
C ILE A 325 -2.81 -6.60 4.30
N GLY A 326 -3.70 -5.90 5.01
CA GLY A 326 -3.40 -4.63 5.69
C GLY A 326 -4.36 -4.25 6.83
N ASP A 327 -3.98 -3.35 7.73
CA ASP A 327 -4.76 -2.98 8.93
C ASP A 327 -5.33 -1.54 8.91
N ASP A 328 -4.75 -0.68 8.08
CA ASP A 328 -4.89 0.77 8.20
C ASP A 328 -5.70 1.42 7.07
N ARG A 329 -5.93 2.72 7.22
CA ARG A 329 -6.71 3.49 6.26
C ARG A 329 -6.02 3.61 4.90
N THR A 330 -4.69 3.57 4.85
CA THR A 330 -3.93 3.68 3.60
C THR A 330 -3.99 2.38 2.79
N ASP A 331 -4.26 1.26 3.45
CA ASP A 331 -4.50 -0.04 2.79
C ASP A 331 -5.81 -0.08 2.01
N GLU A 332 -6.78 0.79 2.36
CA GLU A 332 -8.04 0.92 1.62
C GLU A 332 -7.83 1.31 0.16
N ASP A 333 -6.79 2.09 -0.15
CA ASP A 333 -6.45 2.44 -1.53
C ASP A 333 -6.05 1.18 -2.33
N ALA A 334 -5.36 0.23 -1.68
CA ALA A 334 -5.00 -1.06 -2.27
C ALA A 334 -6.21 -1.99 -2.40
N PHE A 335 -7.05 -2.10 -1.37
CA PHE A 335 -8.28 -2.90 -1.41
C PHE A 335 -9.23 -2.41 -2.51
N LYS A 336 -9.44 -1.09 -2.59
CA LYS A 336 -10.22 -0.46 -3.63
C LYS A 336 -9.70 -0.79 -5.02
N MET A 337 -8.39 -0.68 -5.24
CA MET A 337 -7.79 -1.00 -6.53
C MET A 337 -8.06 -2.45 -6.94
N LEU A 338 -7.89 -3.41 -6.01
CA LEU A 338 -8.16 -4.83 -6.28
C LEU A 338 -9.63 -5.10 -6.60
N ARG A 339 -10.55 -4.49 -5.85
CA ARG A 339 -11.99 -4.60 -6.13
C ARG A 339 -12.36 -4.01 -7.49
N ASP A 340 -11.87 -2.81 -7.79
CA ASP A 340 -12.18 -2.09 -9.04
C ASP A 340 -11.59 -2.84 -10.25
N ARG A 341 -10.44 -3.50 -10.08
CA ARG A 341 -9.82 -4.39 -11.08
C ARG A 341 -10.61 -5.70 -11.28
N GLY A 342 -11.33 -6.16 -10.26
CA GLY A 342 -12.08 -7.43 -10.30
C GLY A 342 -11.19 -8.67 -10.29
N GLU A 343 -9.92 -8.53 -9.91
CA GLU A 343 -8.94 -9.62 -9.84
C GLU A 343 -8.31 -9.64 -8.45
N GLY A 344 -8.37 -10.78 -7.77
CA GLY A 344 -7.84 -10.94 -6.43
C GLY A 344 -8.73 -10.30 -5.36
N PHE A 345 -8.17 -10.06 -4.16
CA PHE A 345 -8.91 -9.48 -3.05
C PHE A 345 -8.01 -8.84 -1.99
N GLY A 346 -8.64 -7.96 -1.19
CA GLY A 346 -8.08 -7.44 0.05
C GLY A 346 -8.52 -8.24 1.27
N ILE A 347 -7.63 -8.37 2.25
CA ILE A 347 -7.89 -8.86 3.60
C ILE A 347 -7.58 -7.76 4.60
N LEU A 348 -8.59 -7.32 5.36
CA LEU A 348 -8.43 -6.37 6.44
C LEU A 348 -7.98 -7.06 7.73
N VAL A 349 -6.96 -6.52 8.40
CA VAL A 349 -6.53 -6.93 9.74
C VAL A 349 -7.18 -6.04 10.78
N SER A 350 -8.15 -6.58 11.52
CA SER A 350 -8.86 -5.83 12.55
C SER A 350 -9.63 -6.73 13.51
N LYS A 351 -9.52 -6.44 14.82
CA LYS A 351 -10.38 -7.04 15.86
C LYS A 351 -11.78 -6.44 15.91
N TYR A 352 -11.99 -5.31 15.23
CA TYR A 352 -13.21 -4.53 15.30
C TYR A 352 -13.74 -4.22 13.90
N PRO A 353 -15.07 -4.12 13.72
CA PRO A 353 -15.66 -3.68 12.48
C PRO A 353 -15.12 -2.33 12.01
N LYS A 354 -14.79 -2.24 10.72
CA LYS A 354 -14.38 -1.01 10.03
C LYS A 354 -15.07 -0.95 8.67
N ASP A 355 -15.41 0.24 8.23
CA ASP A 355 -15.77 0.49 6.83
C ASP A 355 -14.54 0.15 5.97
N THR A 356 -14.69 -0.76 5.02
CA THR A 356 -13.55 -1.31 4.26
C THR A 356 -13.97 -1.82 2.89
N ASP A 357 -13.06 -1.68 1.93
CA ASP A 357 -13.17 -2.24 0.58
C ASP A 357 -12.60 -3.68 0.52
N ALA A 358 -12.05 -4.21 1.61
CA ALA A 358 -11.55 -5.59 1.72
C ALA A 358 -12.68 -6.62 1.60
N SER A 359 -12.41 -7.79 1.02
CA SER A 359 -13.40 -8.86 0.87
C SER A 359 -13.44 -9.82 2.06
N TYR A 360 -12.35 -9.89 2.81
CA TYR A 360 -12.21 -10.78 3.96
C TYR A 360 -11.54 -10.05 5.12
N SER A 361 -11.58 -10.67 6.29
CA SER A 361 -10.91 -10.17 7.49
C SER A 361 -10.01 -11.21 8.16
N LEU A 362 -9.05 -10.71 8.93
CA LEU A 362 -8.27 -11.45 9.92
C LEU A 362 -8.21 -10.58 11.18
N LEU A 363 -8.12 -11.19 12.36
CA LEU A 363 -8.25 -10.45 13.62
C LEU A 363 -7.00 -9.63 13.95
N ASP A 364 -5.82 -10.21 13.79
CA ASP A 364 -4.54 -9.61 14.17
C ASP A 364 -3.33 -10.28 13.50
N PRO A 365 -2.08 -9.81 13.74
CA PRO A 365 -0.88 -10.39 13.13
C PRO A 365 -0.68 -11.89 13.35
N SER A 366 -1.29 -12.49 14.38
CA SER A 366 -1.18 -13.94 14.58
C SER A 366 -1.97 -14.71 13.52
N GLU A 367 -3.19 -14.28 13.21
CA GLU A 367 -4.01 -14.89 12.16
C GLU A 367 -3.44 -14.63 10.76
N VAL A 368 -2.81 -13.46 10.54
CA VAL A 368 -2.02 -13.21 9.32
C VAL A 368 -0.93 -14.27 9.16
N MET A 369 -0.20 -14.58 10.23
CA MET A 369 0.84 -15.60 10.19
C MET A 369 0.28 -16.99 9.86
N ASP A 370 -0.89 -17.33 10.40
CA ASP A 370 -1.52 -18.63 10.21
C ASP A 370 -2.08 -18.76 8.79
N PHE A 371 -2.69 -17.71 8.24
CA PHE A 371 -3.12 -17.65 6.85
C PHE A 371 -1.94 -17.86 5.90
N LEU A 372 -0.83 -17.15 6.14
CA LEU A 372 0.39 -17.28 5.33
C LEU A 372 1.04 -18.66 5.46
N GLN A 373 0.99 -19.30 6.64
CA GLN A 373 1.47 -20.68 6.81
C GLN A 373 0.62 -21.66 6.01
N ARG A 374 -0.71 -21.56 6.12
CA ARG A 374 -1.65 -22.40 5.38
C ARG A 374 -1.50 -22.23 3.86
N LEU A 375 -1.26 -21.01 3.39
CA LEU A 375 -0.98 -20.72 1.97
C LEU A 375 0.28 -21.44 1.46
N VAL A 376 1.34 -21.49 2.28
CA VAL A 376 2.57 -22.23 1.94
C VAL A 376 2.33 -23.72 1.90
N GLU A 377 1.61 -24.27 2.89
CA GLU A 377 1.29 -25.70 2.97
C GLU A 377 0.46 -26.14 1.76
N TRP A 378 -0.61 -25.38 1.45
CA TRP A 378 -1.42 -25.59 0.26
C TRP A 378 -0.58 -25.64 -1.01
N LYS A 379 0.35 -24.70 -1.20
CA LYS A 379 1.21 -24.68 -2.40
C LYS A 379 2.15 -25.87 -2.48
N GLN A 380 2.60 -26.39 -1.34
CA GLN A 380 3.49 -27.55 -1.28
C GLN A 380 2.75 -28.87 -1.53
N MET A 381 1.46 -28.94 -1.22
CA MET A 381 0.62 -30.10 -1.50
C MET A 381 0.19 -30.19 -2.97
N GLN A 382 0.25 -29.08 -3.72
CA GLN A 382 -0.03 -29.13 -5.16
C GLN A 382 1.09 -29.87 -5.91
N PRO A 383 0.75 -30.81 -6.83
CA PRO A 383 1.73 -31.44 -7.69
C PRO A 383 2.55 -30.38 -8.42
N ARG A 384 3.86 -30.58 -8.50
CA ARG A 384 4.69 -29.78 -9.42
C ARG A 384 4.25 -30.14 -10.83
N MET A 385 3.45 -29.28 -11.46
CA MET A 385 3.15 -29.37 -12.89
C MET A 385 4.41 -29.09 -13.71
#